data_AF-G1V552-F1
#
_entry.id   AF-G1V552-F1
#
_cell.length_a   1.000
_cell.length_b   1.000
_cell.length_c   1.000
_cell.angle_alpha   90.00
_cell.angle_beta   90.00
_cell.angle_gamma   90.00
#
_symmetry.space_group_name_H-M   'P 1'
#
loop_
_entity.id
_entity.type
_entity.pdbx_description
1 polymer ?
#
loop_
_entity_poly.entity_id
_entity_poly.type
_entity_poly.pdbx_seq_one_letter_code
_entity_poly.pdbx_strand_id
1 'polypeptide(L)'
;MTDNRATGWKIPLLFCGVILSIVAVAALFRAHAPEPPAVPQALLNEAKGIRIDLESDPEGQSWKARIASAASGFSTQADKDGRLGEIVLTTAENKRFDASCTAAVLIRDDGLRDGLMRKIANAASADCASLPWGVFAMHGMRDPQAQAETSALLTQRWKECHEGRE
;
A
#
# COMPACT_ATOMS: atom_id res chain seq x y z
N MET A 1 42.77 50.99 -11.73
CA MET A 1 42.33 49.73 -12.37
C MET A 1 42.75 48.61 -11.44
N THR A 2 41.90 47.84 -10.78
CA THR A 2 40.53 47.38 -11.05
C THR A 2 39.79 47.20 -9.72
N ASP A 3 38.54 47.64 -9.67
CA ASP A 3 37.67 47.51 -8.50
C ASP A 3 37.15 46.06 -8.39
N ASN A 4 37.62 45.32 -7.38
CA ASN A 4 37.30 43.90 -7.18
C ASN A 4 36.08 43.67 -6.27
N ARG A 5 35.20 44.67 -6.07
CA ARG A 5 34.05 44.58 -5.14
C ARG A 5 32.70 44.24 -5.79
N ALA A 6 32.68 43.37 -6.81
CA ALA A 6 31.43 42.97 -7.49
C ALA A 6 31.23 41.44 -7.60
N THR A 7 31.68 40.66 -6.60
CA THR A 7 31.63 39.18 -6.64
C THR A 7 30.67 38.52 -5.64
N GLY A 8 30.03 39.29 -4.75
CA GLY A 8 29.17 38.72 -3.69
C GLY A 8 27.88 38.04 -4.18
N TRP A 9 27.33 38.46 -5.33
CA TRP A 9 26.10 37.89 -5.90
C TRP A 9 26.34 36.68 -6.81
N LYS A 10 27.56 36.51 -7.32
CA LYS A 10 27.93 35.42 -8.23
C LYS A 10 27.97 34.08 -7.51
N ILE A 11 28.44 34.06 -6.26
CA ILE A 11 28.56 32.84 -5.45
C ILE A 11 27.17 32.23 -5.15
N PRO A 12 26.15 33.00 -4.70
CA PRO A 12 24.78 32.49 -4.57
C PRO A 12 24.17 31.97 -5.88
N LEU A 13 24.40 32.65 -7.01
CA LEU A 13 23.85 32.22 -8.30
C LEU A 13 24.49 30.93 -8.81
N LEU A 14 25.81 30.78 -8.65
CA LEU A 14 26.49 29.53 -8.96
C LEU A 14 25.98 28.39 -8.09
N PHE A 15 25.73 28.64 -6.79
CA PHE A 15 25.15 27.66 -5.90
C PHE A 15 23.74 27.25 -6.34
N CYS A 16 22.86 28.21 -6.67
CA CYS A 16 21.52 27.91 -7.20
C CYS A 16 21.59 27.10 -8.50
N GLY A 17 22.49 27.46 -9.42
CA GLY A 17 22.69 26.72 -10.66
C GLY A 17 23.14 25.27 -10.43
N VAL A 18 24.04 25.06 -9.47
CA VAL A 18 24.49 23.71 -9.06
C VAL A 18 23.34 22.91 -8.44
N ILE A 19 22.57 23.49 -7.51
CA ILE A 19 21.43 22.82 -6.89
C ILE A 19 20.37 22.44 -7.94
N LEU A 20 20.01 23.36 -8.84
CA LEU A 20 19.07 23.07 -9.92
C LEU A 20 19.57 21.95 -10.85
N SER A 21 20.87 21.94 -11.14
CA SER A 21 21.49 20.88 -11.95
C SER A 21 21.43 19.53 -11.23
N ILE A 22 21.73 19.49 -9.93
CA ILE A 22 21.63 18.27 -9.12
C ILE A 22 20.18 17.77 -9.07
N VAL A 23 19.20 18.65 -8.88
CA VAL A 23 17.77 18.29 -8.88
C VAL A 23 17.33 17.76 -10.25
N ALA A 24 17.77 18.38 -11.35
CA ALA A 24 17.46 17.92 -12.70
C ALA A 24 18.06 16.54 -12.99
N VAL A 25 19.32 16.32 -12.62
CA VAL A 25 19.98 15.02 -12.76
C VAL A 25 19.31 13.96 -11.89
N ALA A 26 18.98 14.29 -10.64
CA ALA A 26 18.24 13.39 -9.76
C ALA A 26 16.83 13.06 -10.29
N ALA A 27 16.18 14.00 -10.97
CA ALA A 27 14.89 13.75 -11.62
C ALA A 27 15.01 12.81 -12.84
N LEU A 28 16.10 12.89 -13.59
CA LEU A 28 16.38 11.95 -14.71
C LEU A 28 16.66 10.53 -14.20
N PHE A 29 17.29 10.40 -13.03
CA PHE A 29 17.57 9.11 -12.39
C PHE A 29 16.46 8.63 -11.44
N ARG A 30 15.42 9.43 -11.21
CA ARG A 30 14.20 8.93 -10.59
C ARG A 30 13.57 7.96 -11.58
N ALA A 31 13.68 6.67 -11.26
CA ALA A 31 12.83 5.66 -11.86
C ALA A 31 11.40 6.20 -11.80
N HIS A 32 10.77 6.34 -12.97
CA HIS A 32 9.35 6.67 -13.01
C HIS A 32 8.68 5.59 -12.17
N ALA A 33 8.03 5.99 -11.07
CA ALA A 33 7.26 5.05 -10.29
C ALA A 33 6.32 4.37 -11.30
N PRO A 34 6.39 3.04 -11.45
CA PRO A 34 5.55 2.35 -12.42
C PRO A 34 4.10 2.78 -12.18
N GLU A 35 3.40 3.10 -13.27
CA GLU A 35 1.99 3.47 -13.15
C GLU A 35 1.27 2.38 -12.35
N PRO A 36 0.47 2.75 -11.34
CA PRO A 36 -0.23 1.77 -10.53
C PRO A 36 -1.05 0.89 -11.46
N PRO A 37 -0.94 -0.43 -11.33
CA PRO A 37 -1.46 -1.33 -12.33
C PRO A 37 -2.98 -1.20 -12.40
N ALA A 38 -3.50 -1.07 -13.62
CA ALA A 38 -4.90 -0.71 -13.83
C ALA A 38 -5.83 -1.87 -13.45
N VAL A 39 -6.76 -1.61 -12.54
CA VAL A 39 -7.95 -2.44 -12.28
C VAL A 39 -9.18 -1.79 -12.95
N PRO A 40 -10.27 -2.54 -13.22
CA PRO A 40 -11.50 -1.97 -13.76
C PRO A 40 -12.01 -0.79 -12.92
N GLN A 41 -12.40 0.31 -13.57
CA GLN A 41 -12.82 1.53 -12.87
C GLN A 41 -14.04 1.31 -11.97
N ALA A 42 -14.96 0.43 -12.36
CA ALA A 42 -16.12 0.07 -11.53
C ALA A 42 -15.68 -0.57 -10.21
N LEU A 43 -14.81 -1.59 -10.28
CA LEU A 43 -14.22 -2.24 -9.11
C LEU A 43 -13.44 -1.24 -8.24
N LEU A 44 -12.66 -0.36 -8.87
CA LEU A 44 -11.92 0.69 -8.14
C LEU A 44 -12.87 1.63 -7.39
N ASN A 45 -14.00 1.99 -7.99
CA ASN A 45 -15.00 2.85 -7.36
C ASN A 45 -15.69 2.15 -6.18
N GLU A 46 -15.97 0.85 -6.28
CA GLU A 46 -16.47 0.06 -5.15
C GLU A 46 -15.44 0.02 -4.02
N ALA A 47 -14.17 -0.22 -4.34
CA ALA A 47 -13.09 -0.23 -3.35
C ALA A 47 -12.91 1.12 -2.65
N LYS A 48 -13.02 2.24 -3.39
CA LYS A 48 -13.01 3.59 -2.81
C LYS A 48 -14.19 3.86 -1.87
N GLY A 49 -15.30 3.15 -2.03
CA GLY A 49 -16.47 3.25 -1.16
C GLY A 49 -16.30 2.57 0.19
N ILE A 50 -15.30 1.69 0.34
CA ILE A 50 -15.05 0.96 1.59
C ILE A 50 -14.57 1.94 2.66
N ARG A 51 -15.22 1.88 3.83
CA ARG A 51 -14.74 2.53 5.07
C ARG A 51 -14.36 1.45 6.06
N ILE A 52 -13.11 1.46 6.49
CA ILE A 52 -12.64 0.60 7.59
C ILE A 52 -13.07 1.25 8.89
N ASP A 53 -14.04 0.66 9.57
CA ASP A 53 -14.48 1.07 10.90
C ASP A 53 -14.56 -0.12 11.85
N LEU A 54 -13.43 -0.39 12.52
CA LEU A 54 -13.34 -1.44 13.53
C LEU A 54 -14.08 -1.08 14.83
N GLU A 55 -14.59 0.14 15.01
CA GLU A 55 -15.34 0.51 16.22
C GLU A 55 -16.83 0.18 16.13
N SER A 56 -17.31 -0.10 14.91
CA SER A 56 -18.74 -0.27 14.61
C SER A 56 -19.39 -1.48 15.29
N ASP A 57 -18.61 -2.49 15.68
CA ASP A 57 -19.11 -3.71 16.30
C ASP A 57 -18.16 -4.27 17.39
N PRO A 58 -18.64 -5.07 18.36
CA PRO A 58 -17.81 -5.61 19.45
C PRO A 58 -16.65 -6.51 18.98
N GLU A 59 -16.85 -7.25 17.89
CA GLU A 59 -15.80 -8.10 17.33
C GLU A 59 -14.70 -7.22 16.70
N GLY A 60 -15.08 -6.19 15.94
CA GLY A 60 -14.18 -5.18 15.41
C GLY A 60 -13.34 -4.50 16.51
N GLN A 61 -13.97 -4.12 17.62
CA GLN A 61 -13.27 -3.52 18.77
C GLN A 61 -12.25 -4.49 19.37
N SER A 62 -12.60 -5.78 19.44
CA SER A 62 -11.68 -6.82 19.89
C SER A 62 -10.48 -6.96 18.95
N TRP A 63 -10.70 -6.92 17.63
CA TRP A 63 -9.63 -6.97 16.63
C TRP A 63 -8.75 -5.74 16.68
N LYS A 64 -9.32 -4.54 16.80
CA LYS A 64 -8.58 -3.30 16.97
C LYS A 64 -7.66 -3.36 18.19
N ALA A 65 -8.17 -3.83 19.33
CA ALA A 65 -7.37 -3.98 20.55
C ALA A 65 -6.22 -4.98 20.35
N ARG A 66 -6.48 -6.11 19.69
CA ARG A 66 -5.44 -7.12 19.38
C ARG A 66 -4.38 -6.58 18.43
N ILE A 67 -4.77 -5.85 17.38
CA ILE A 67 -3.84 -5.22 16.43
C ILE A 67 -2.97 -4.19 17.14
N ALA A 68 -3.59 -3.30 17.92
CA ALA A 68 -2.86 -2.29 18.70
C ALA A 68 -1.87 -2.95 19.67
N SER A 69 -2.31 -3.99 20.38
CA SER A 69 -1.45 -4.76 21.28
C SER A 69 -0.27 -5.39 20.53
N ALA A 70 -0.52 -6.03 19.38
CA ALA A 70 0.52 -6.71 18.59
C ALA A 70 1.59 -5.74 18.06
N ALA A 71 1.19 -4.55 17.61
CA ALA A 71 2.08 -3.51 17.08
C ALA A 71 2.82 -2.72 18.18
N SER A 72 2.30 -2.72 19.42
CA SER A 72 2.84 -1.96 20.54
C SER A 72 3.99 -2.67 21.28
N GLY A 73 4.54 -2.01 22.31
CA GLY A 73 5.55 -2.57 23.21
C GLY A 73 7.00 -2.43 22.73
N PHE A 74 7.93 -2.94 23.54
CA PHE A 74 9.38 -2.84 23.36
C PHE A 74 10.02 -4.04 22.63
N SER A 75 9.22 -4.95 22.06
CA SER A 75 9.75 -6.07 21.29
C SER A 75 10.41 -5.63 19.99
N THR A 76 11.18 -6.52 19.36
CA THR A 76 11.81 -6.24 18.07
C THR A 76 10.75 -6.02 16.97
N GLN A 77 11.15 -5.40 15.86
CA GLN A 77 10.23 -5.21 14.72
C GLN A 77 9.82 -6.55 14.11
N ALA A 78 10.74 -7.51 14.01
CA ALA A 78 10.44 -8.86 13.52
C ALA A 78 9.38 -9.57 14.38
N ASP A 79 9.46 -9.43 15.71
CA ASP A 79 8.43 -10.01 16.61
C ASP A 79 7.06 -9.36 16.42
N LYS A 80 7.03 -8.03 16.18
CA LYS A 80 5.78 -7.29 15.92
C LYS A 80 5.17 -7.71 14.60
N ASP A 81 5.99 -7.74 13.55
CA ASP A 81 5.59 -8.16 12.21
C ASP A 81 5.08 -9.61 12.21
N GLY A 82 5.73 -10.51 12.97
CA GLY A 82 5.26 -11.88 13.17
C GLY A 82 3.86 -11.96 13.81
N ARG A 83 3.64 -11.26 14.93
CA ARG A 83 2.32 -11.22 15.60
C ARG A 83 1.24 -10.58 14.74
N LEU A 84 1.58 -9.52 14.01
CA LEU A 84 0.67 -8.88 13.06
C LEU A 84 0.33 -9.84 11.91
N GLY A 85 1.32 -10.60 11.42
CA GLY A 85 1.13 -11.61 10.39
C GLY A 85 0.13 -12.70 10.80
N GLU A 86 0.21 -13.19 12.05
CA GLU A 86 -0.77 -14.14 12.59
C GLU A 86 -2.20 -13.56 12.62
N ILE A 87 -2.34 -12.29 13.03
CA ILE A 87 -3.63 -11.59 13.00
C ILE A 87 -4.15 -11.47 11.57
N VAL A 88 -3.30 -11.07 10.61
CA VAL A 88 -3.67 -10.96 9.20
C VAL A 88 -4.22 -12.28 8.67
N LEU A 89 -3.52 -13.39 8.91
CA LEU A 89 -3.96 -14.70 8.44
C LEU A 89 -5.29 -15.11 9.06
N THR A 90 -5.40 -14.98 10.38
CA THR A 90 -6.63 -15.35 11.12
C THR A 90 -7.84 -14.54 10.66
N THR A 91 -7.67 -13.23 10.49
CA THR A 91 -8.75 -12.32 10.07
C THR A 91 -9.14 -12.52 8.60
N ALA A 92 -8.16 -12.77 7.71
CA ALA A 92 -8.43 -13.08 6.31
C ALA A 92 -9.20 -14.40 6.15
N GLU A 93 -8.86 -15.44 6.93
CA GLU A 93 -9.60 -16.72 6.96
C GLU A 93 -11.05 -16.53 7.42
N ASN A 94 -11.27 -15.66 8.40
CA ASN A 94 -12.61 -15.30 8.88
C ASN A 94 -13.35 -14.27 8.01
N LYS A 95 -12.80 -13.92 6.84
CA LYS A 95 -13.35 -12.88 5.93
C LYS A 95 -13.49 -11.49 6.59
N ARG A 96 -12.78 -11.23 7.69
CA ARG A 96 -12.64 -9.92 8.34
C ARG A 96 -11.55 -9.10 7.65
N PHE A 97 -11.82 -8.74 6.40
CA PHE A 97 -10.85 -8.05 5.53
C PHE A 97 -10.50 -6.64 6.01
N ASP A 98 -11.41 -5.99 6.73
CA ASP A 98 -11.20 -4.74 7.45
C ASP A 98 -10.04 -4.84 8.46
N ALA A 99 -10.06 -5.86 9.31
CA ALA A 99 -9.02 -6.13 10.30
C ALA A 99 -7.73 -6.64 9.65
N SER A 100 -7.82 -7.51 8.65
CA SER A 100 -6.64 -8.05 7.97
C SER A 100 -5.84 -6.95 7.27
N CYS A 101 -6.52 -6.07 6.53
CA CYS A 101 -5.87 -4.94 5.86
C CYS A 101 -5.27 -3.96 6.85
N THR A 102 -5.97 -3.67 7.96
CA THR A 102 -5.47 -2.78 9.02
C THR A 102 -4.22 -3.34 9.70
N ALA A 103 -4.17 -4.65 9.96
CA ALA A 103 -3.00 -5.29 10.54
C ALA A 103 -1.82 -5.30 9.55
N ALA A 104 -2.08 -5.62 8.28
CA ALA A 104 -1.03 -5.76 7.28
C ALA A 104 -0.30 -4.44 6.97
N VAL A 105 -0.99 -3.29 6.98
CA VAL A 105 -0.32 -1.98 6.74
C VAL A 105 0.65 -1.56 7.84
N LEU A 106 0.57 -2.18 9.03
CA LEU A 106 1.48 -1.91 10.14
C LEU A 106 2.78 -2.73 10.07
N ILE A 107 2.84 -3.72 9.17
CA ILE A 107 4.02 -4.57 8.98
C ILE A 107 5.13 -3.78 8.30
N ARG A 108 6.32 -3.81 8.88
CA ARG A 108 7.49 -3.06 8.40
C ARG A 108 8.30 -3.81 7.36
N ASP A 109 8.44 -5.11 7.50
CA ASP A 109 9.07 -5.94 6.48
C ASP A 109 8.23 -5.92 5.20
N ASP A 110 8.76 -5.29 4.15
CA ASP A 110 8.05 -5.11 2.88
C ASP A 110 7.74 -6.45 2.19
N GLY A 111 8.65 -7.43 2.27
CA GLY A 111 8.45 -8.74 1.65
C GLY A 111 7.36 -9.55 2.34
N LEU A 112 7.35 -9.55 3.68
CA LEU A 112 6.31 -10.17 4.48
C LEU A 112 4.96 -9.47 4.26
N ARG A 113 4.94 -8.14 4.28
CA ARG A 113 3.72 -7.36 4.03
C ARG A 113 3.14 -7.70 2.67
N ASP A 114 3.94 -7.69 1.62
CA ASP A 114 3.46 -7.91 0.25
C ASP A 114 2.98 -9.36 0.08
N GLY A 115 3.66 -10.33 0.68
CA GLY A 115 3.21 -11.72 0.75
C GLY A 115 1.86 -11.89 1.47
N LEU A 116 1.64 -11.17 2.57
CA LEU A 116 0.39 -11.19 3.32
C LEU A 116 -0.74 -10.44 2.59
N MET A 117 -0.44 -9.29 1.99
CA MET A 117 -1.39 -8.56 1.14
C MET A 117 -1.85 -9.43 -0.04
N ARG A 118 -0.95 -10.23 -0.63
CA ARG A 118 -1.30 -11.16 -1.70
C ARG A 118 -2.25 -12.25 -1.20
N LYS A 119 -2.02 -12.77 0.02
CA LYS A 119 -2.95 -13.73 0.64
C LYS A 119 -4.32 -13.11 0.90
N ILE A 120 -4.38 -11.87 1.39
CA ILE A 120 -5.64 -11.13 1.56
C ILE A 120 -6.35 -10.99 0.22
N ALA A 121 -5.64 -10.55 -0.84
CA ALA A 121 -6.21 -10.37 -2.16
C ALA A 121 -6.75 -11.69 -2.75
N ASN A 122 -6.03 -12.80 -2.57
CA ASN A 122 -6.48 -14.12 -2.99
C ASN A 122 -7.74 -14.56 -2.23
N ALA A 123 -7.78 -14.37 -0.91
CA ALA A 123 -8.96 -14.69 -0.09
C ALA A 123 -10.17 -13.82 -0.46
N ALA A 124 -9.96 -12.52 -0.66
CA ALA A 124 -10.98 -11.57 -1.08
C ALA A 124 -11.51 -11.86 -2.49
N SER A 125 -10.66 -12.44 -3.36
CA SER A 125 -11.04 -12.84 -4.72
C SER A 125 -11.85 -14.13 -4.78
N ALA A 126 -12.06 -14.84 -3.66
CA ALA A 126 -12.88 -16.04 -3.62
C ALA A 126 -14.37 -15.74 -3.89
N ASP A 127 -14.87 -14.60 -3.40
CA ASP A 127 -16.27 -14.17 -3.53
C ASP A 127 -16.38 -12.81 -4.23
N CYS A 128 -17.36 -12.65 -5.12
CA CYS A 128 -17.56 -11.40 -5.87
C CYS A 128 -17.82 -10.18 -4.99
N ALA A 129 -18.50 -10.37 -3.85
CA ALA A 129 -18.80 -9.29 -2.91
C ALA A 129 -17.57 -8.78 -2.15
N SER A 130 -16.52 -9.61 -2.03
CA SER A 130 -15.29 -9.23 -1.32
C SER A 130 -14.18 -8.74 -2.25
N LEU A 131 -14.33 -8.84 -3.58
CA LEU A 131 -13.32 -8.37 -4.54
C LEU A 131 -12.78 -6.95 -4.27
N PRO A 132 -13.61 -5.95 -3.87
CA PRO A 132 -13.13 -4.62 -3.52
C PRO A 132 -12.05 -4.59 -2.43
N TRP A 133 -12.07 -5.54 -1.48
CA TRP A 133 -11.02 -5.68 -0.46
C TRP A 133 -9.68 -6.12 -1.05
N GLY A 134 -9.70 -6.90 -2.13
CA GLY A 134 -8.49 -7.30 -2.84
C GLY A 134 -7.78 -6.12 -3.49
N VAL A 135 -8.52 -5.11 -3.96
CA VAL A 135 -7.95 -3.85 -4.48
C VAL A 135 -7.25 -3.08 -3.37
N PHE A 136 -7.83 -3.04 -2.16
CA PHE A 136 -7.18 -2.43 -1.00
C PHE A 136 -5.85 -3.13 -0.68
N ALA A 137 -5.85 -4.46 -0.67
CA ALA A 137 -4.65 -5.24 -0.41
C ALA A 137 -3.57 -5.03 -1.49
N MET A 138 -3.96 -5.02 -2.77
CA MET A 138 -3.07 -4.69 -3.89
C MET A 138 -2.40 -3.32 -3.69
N HIS A 139 -3.16 -2.28 -3.38
CA HIS A 139 -2.59 -0.95 -3.13
C HIS A 139 -1.71 -0.88 -1.86
N GLY A 140 -1.90 -1.81 -0.93
CA GLY A 140 -1.07 -1.96 0.27
C GLY A 140 0.30 -2.62 0.03
N MET A 141 0.51 -3.25 -1.14
CA MET A 141 1.80 -3.83 -1.52
C MET A 141 2.81 -2.74 -1.90
N ARG A 142 4.11 -3.03 -1.83
CA ARG A 142 5.16 -2.09 -2.26
C ARG A 142 6.04 -2.57 -3.40
N ASP A 143 6.10 -3.87 -3.64
CA ASP A 143 6.64 -4.43 -4.86
C ASP A 143 5.68 -4.18 -6.05
N PRO A 144 6.10 -3.39 -7.06
CA PRO A 144 5.27 -3.12 -8.23
C PRO A 144 4.92 -4.38 -9.04
N GLN A 145 5.82 -5.38 -9.06
CA GLN A 145 5.52 -6.63 -9.76
C GLN A 145 4.39 -7.39 -9.06
N ALA A 146 4.44 -7.49 -7.73
CA ALA A 146 3.36 -8.07 -6.94
C ALA A 146 2.04 -7.33 -7.13
N GLN A 147 2.06 -5.99 -7.20
CA GLN A 147 0.87 -5.20 -7.51
C GLN A 147 0.29 -5.57 -8.88
N ALA A 148 1.13 -5.66 -9.92
CA ALA A 148 0.68 -5.94 -11.29
C ALA A 148 0.10 -7.35 -11.44
N GLU A 149 0.72 -8.35 -10.81
CA GLU A 149 0.20 -9.72 -10.79
C GLU A 149 -1.16 -9.77 -10.08
N THR A 150 -1.29 -9.05 -8.97
CA THR A 150 -2.53 -8.99 -8.19
C THR A 150 -3.63 -8.22 -8.93
N SER A 151 -3.29 -7.14 -9.64
CA SER A 151 -4.26 -6.40 -10.46
C SER A 151 -4.82 -7.26 -11.60
N ALA A 152 -3.97 -8.08 -12.23
CA ALA A 152 -4.37 -9.00 -13.29
C ALA A 152 -5.36 -10.04 -12.76
N LEU A 153 -5.06 -10.63 -11.59
CA LEU A 153 -5.97 -11.53 -10.89
C LEU A 153 -7.33 -10.86 -10.61
N LEU A 154 -7.33 -9.68 -9.99
CA LEU A 154 -8.56 -8.97 -9.64
C LEU A 154 -9.37 -8.60 -10.87
N THR A 155 -8.71 -8.18 -11.95
CA THR A 155 -9.35 -7.86 -13.23
C THR A 155 -10.01 -9.09 -13.84
N GLN A 156 -9.32 -10.24 -13.83
CA GLN A 156 -9.90 -11.49 -14.32
C GLN A 156 -11.13 -11.89 -13.50
N ARG A 157 -11.00 -11.90 -12.17
CA ARG A 157 -12.09 -12.29 -11.26
C ARG A 157 -13.28 -11.33 -11.37
N TRP A 158 -13.02 -10.04 -11.58
CA TRP A 158 -14.08 -9.06 -11.83
C TRP A 158 -14.89 -9.38 -13.08
N LYS A 159 -14.22 -9.75 -14.18
CA LYS A 159 -14.88 -10.19 -15.40
C LYS A 159 -15.70 -11.44 -15.15
N GLU A 160 -15.16 -12.46 -14.50
CA GLU A 160 -15.89 -13.69 -14.18
C GLU A 160 -17.15 -13.43 -13.32
N CYS A 161 -17.10 -12.45 -12.42
CA CYS A 161 -18.24 -12.05 -11.59
C CYS A 161 -19.34 -11.28 -12.35
N HIS A 162 -19.04 -10.71 -13.52
CA HIS A 162 -19.92 -9.77 -14.23
C HIS A 162 -20.17 -10.12 -15.70
N GLU A 163 -19.45 -11.09 -16.29
CA GLU A 163 -19.76 -11.68 -17.58
C GLU A 163 -21.10 -12.42 -17.49
N GLY A 164 -22.13 -11.86 -18.14
CA GLY A 164 -23.51 -12.36 -18.13
C GLY A 164 -24.55 -11.40 -17.52
N ARG A 165 -24.16 -10.17 -17.18
CA ARG A 165 -25.06 -9.15 -16.58
C ARG A 165 -25.25 -7.88 -17.43
N GLU A 166 -24.88 -7.93 -18.71
CA GLU A 166 -25.19 -6.90 -19.71
C GLU A 166 -26.51 -7.17 -20.44
#